data_AF-A0A5B8U7L8-F1
#
_entry.id   AF-A0A5B8U7L8-F1
#
_cell.length_a   1.000
_cell.length_b   1.000
_cell.length_c   1.000
_cell.angle_alpha   90.00
_cell.angle_beta   90.00
_cell.angle_gamma   90.00
#
_symmetry.space_group_name_H-M   'P 1'
#
loop_
_entity.id
_entity.type
_entity.pdbx_description
1 polymer ?
#
loop_
_entity_poly.entity_id
_entity_poly.type
_entity_poly.pdbx_seq_one_letter_code
_entity_poly.pdbx_strand_id
1 'polypeptide(L)'
;MPVLFDLNGTLLDAGALTAGWPGAPRGVGLRALDDAVAQAMVDTIGGEFRPFMDYLGAALGHLAAVAGLPEELAEQGLTMARALPPHEDAREALQTLRDAGQATSVLTNSAADGAREALSAGGLLELVDEVVGADAVGVYKPDRRIYEAGVAAAGAPPDETWLVAAHWWDVAGAKRAGLRTAWVGRDEGALLGTVPRPDVLATDLRDAARKILAAARRPRARRAAGPPRAASRPEAGERVGVEVLDAAVARPLVHRLGAGLLGPRVQARDPVAHRPRPVLQRLEQDPSQTAPARVGDHVHALDLAGLVVQALEPSARDGHTVVEDHHERAAGRTEVGRRGGRRAGDVDAAVELGHVDDHRLDEVGRRRPV
;
A
#
# COMPACT_ATOMS: atom_id res chain seq x y z
N MET A 1 -15.52 4.77 24.39
CA MET A 1 -14.65 3.96 23.53
C MET A 1 -13.90 4.93 22.65
N PRO A 2 -12.57 4.98 22.74
CA PRO A 2 -11.80 5.88 21.90
C PRO A 2 -11.85 5.43 20.44
N VAL A 3 -11.83 6.42 19.54
CA VAL A 3 -11.80 6.22 18.10
C VAL A 3 -10.53 6.87 17.56
N LEU A 4 -9.62 6.03 17.06
CA LEU A 4 -8.41 6.43 16.37
C LEU A 4 -8.74 6.60 14.88
N PHE A 5 -8.33 7.71 14.30
CA PHE A 5 -8.44 7.96 12.88
C PHE A 5 -7.06 7.89 12.24
N ASP A 6 -6.97 7.15 11.13
CA ASP A 6 -5.91 7.41 10.17
C ASP A 6 -6.04 8.82 9.57
N LEU A 7 -4.92 9.38 9.09
CA LEU A 7 -4.85 10.78 8.66
C LEU A 7 -4.87 10.91 7.13
N ASN A 8 -3.75 10.63 6.47
CA ASN A 8 -3.55 10.90 5.05
C ASN A 8 -4.29 9.86 4.20
N GLY A 9 -5.23 10.31 3.38
CA GLY A 9 -6.14 9.46 2.60
C GLY A 9 -7.40 9.03 3.36
N THR A 10 -7.48 9.30 4.68
CA THR A 10 -8.68 8.98 5.49
C THR A 10 -9.41 10.23 5.92
N LEU A 11 -8.77 11.10 6.72
CA LEU A 11 -9.31 12.41 7.11
C LEU A 11 -8.93 13.49 6.10
N LEU A 12 -7.70 13.44 5.58
CA LEU A 12 -7.16 14.42 4.63
C LEU A 12 -7.06 13.83 3.22
N ASP A 13 -7.37 14.62 2.20
CA ASP A 13 -7.35 14.18 0.81
C ASP A 13 -5.93 14.19 0.22
N ALA A 14 -5.28 13.03 0.23
CA ALA A 14 -3.95 12.84 -0.35
C ALA A 14 -3.92 13.03 -1.88
N GLY A 15 -5.07 12.99 -2.55
CA GLY A 15 -5.18 13.30 -3.97
C GLY A 15 -4.78 14.75 -4.29
N ALA A 16 -4.84 15.66 -3.31
CA ALA A 16 -4.43 17.05 -3.47
C ALA A 16 -2.91 17.25 -3.58
N LEU A 17 -2.09 16.24 -3.24
CA LEU A 17 -0.62 16.33 -3.28
C LEU A 17 -0.09 16.79 -4.64
N THR A 18 -0.76 16.44 -5.73
CA THR A 18 -0.36 16.79 -7.10
C THR A 18 -1.34 17.73 -7.78
N ALA A 19 -2.18 18.45 -7.02
CA ALA A 19 -3.19 19.35 -7.61
C ALA A 19 -2.58 20.48 -8.46
N GLY A 20 -1.35 20.89 -8.17
CA GLY A 20 -0.61 21.89 -8.96
C GLY A 20 0.10 21.32 -10.19
N TRP A 21 0.10 20.00 -10.40
CA TRP A 21 0.84 19.38 -11.48
C TRP A 21 0.03 19.45 -12.79
N PRO A 22 0.62 19.93 -13.90
CA PRO A 22 -0.07 20.04 -15.17
C PRO A 22 -0.60 18.70 -15.67
N GLY A 23 -1.92 18.59 -15.83
CA GLY A 23 -2.58 17.39 -16.36
C GLY A 23 -2.54 16.16 -15.45
N ALA A 24 -2.04 16.27 -14.21
CA ALA A 24 -1.98 15.15 -13.30
C ALA A 24 -3.38 14.81 -12.76
N PRO A 25 -3.89 13.58 -12.95
CA PRO A 25 -5.11 13.15 -12.30
C PRO A 25 -4.89 13.00 -10.79
N ARG A 26 -5.99 13.04 -10.01
CA ARG A 26 -5.99 12.82 -8.54
C ARG A 26 -5.24 11.55 -8.12
N GLY A 27 -5.28 10.51 -8.96
CA GLY A 27 -4.60 9.24 -8.72
C GLY A 27 -3.07 9.34 -8.61
N VAL A 28 -2.43 10.40 -9.14
CA VAL A 28 -0.97 10.58 -9.00
C VAL A 28 -0.61 10.92 -7.55
N GLY A 29 -1.36 11.82 -6.90
CA GLY A 29 -1.15 12.16 -5.49
C GLY A 29 -1.39 10.96 -4.58
N LEU A 30 -2.44 10.17 -4.84
CA LEU A 30 -2.68 8.91 -4.12
C LEU A 30 -1.52 7.93 -4.31
N ARG A 31 -1.03 7.78 -5.54
CA ARG A 31 0.11 6.91 -5.84
C ARG A 31 1.40 7.36 -5.14
N ALA A 32 1.64 8.66 -5.04
CA ALA A 32 2.78 9.20 -4.31
C ALA A 32 2.74 8.80 -2.82
N LEU A 33 1.56 8.88 -2.21
CA LEU A 33 1.37 8.42 -0.84
C LEU A 33 1.59 6.90 -0.73
N ASP A 34 1.03 6.11 -1.65
CA ASP A 34 1.19 4.65 -1.65
C ASP A 34 2.66 4.21 -1.78
N ASP A 35 3.41 4.82 -2.70
CA ASP A 35 4.84 4.53 -2.89
C ASP A 35 5.65 4.93 -1.65
N ALA A 36 5.32 6.07 -1.02
CA ALA A 36 5.96 6.51 0.22
C ALA A 36 5.68 5.56 1.39
N VAL A 37 4.42 5.11 1.53
CA VAL A 37 4.02 4.13 2.55
C VAL A 37 4.69 2.78 2.31
N ALA A 38 4.73 2.30 1.06
CA ALA A 38 5.37 1.04 0.71
C ALA A 38 6.87 1.06 1.07
N GLN A 39 7.57 2.14 0.73
CA GLN A 39 8.98 2.29 1.09
C GLN A 39 9.18 2.37 2.61
N ALA A 40 8.31 3.09 3.32
CA ALA A 40 8.34 3.16 4.78
C ALA A 40 8.10 1.79 5.46
N MET A 41 7.25 0.94 4.88
CA MET A 41 7.07 -0.44 5.31
C MET A 41 8.34 -1.27 5.09
N VAL A 42 9.01 -1.11 3.95
CA VAL A 42 10.28 -1.79 3.65
C VAL A 42 11.36 -1.42 4.67
N ASP A 43 11.57 -0.14 4.93
CA ASP A 43 12.57 0.32 5.90
C ASP A 43 12.22 -0.17 7.31
N THR A 44 10.94 -0.14 7.70
CA THR A 44 10.49 -0.71 8.99
C THR A 44 10.82 -2.20 9.13
N ILE A 45 10.61 -3.00 8.08
CA ILE A 45 10.97 -4.42 8.05
C ILE A 45 12.49 -4.59 8.13
N GLY A 46 13.25 -3.70 7.49
CA GLY A 46 14.71 -3.67 7.52
C GLY A 46 15.30 -3.18 8.85
N GLY A 47 14.49 -2.62 9.75
CA GLY A 47 14.94 -2.03 11.01
C GLY A 47 15.46 -0.59 10.87
N GLU A 48 15.15 0.08 9.77
CA GLU A 48 15.51 1.46 9.47
C GLU A 48 14.32 2.40 9.74
N PHE A 49 14.64 3.66 10.09
CA PHE A 49 13.64 4.71 10.28
C PHE A 49 14.18 6.04 9.74
N ARG A 50 13.36 6.72 8.95
CA ARG A 50 13.59 8.09 8.43
C ARG A 50 12.29 8.87 8.55
N PRO A 51 12.31 10.20 8.64
CA PRO A 51 11.09 11.01 8.62
C PRO A 51 10.18 10.69 7.42
N PHE A 52 8.86 10.65 7.65
CA PHE A 52 7.91 10.23 6.59
C PHE A 52 7.94 11.15 5.37
N MET A 53 8.22 12.43 5.60
CA MET A 53 8.33 13.44 4.55
C MET A 53 9.49 13.16 3.58
N ASP A 54 10.52 12.43 4.01
CA ASP A 54 11.63 12.05 3.14
C ASP A 54 11.16 11.00 2.11
N TYR A 55 10.36 10.02 2.54
CA TYR A 55 9.75 9.05 1.63
C TYR A 55 8.75 9.71 0.69
N LEU A 56 7.93 10.62 1.21
CA LEU A 56 6.95 11.34 0.39
C LEU A 56 7.63 12.23 -0.66
N GLY A 57 8.68 12.95 -0.27
CA GLY A 57 9.49 13.75 -1.20
C GLY A 57 10.13 12.88 -2.29
N ALA A 58 10.70 11.73 -1.90
CA ALA A 58 11.28 10.79 -2.86
C ALA A 58 10.23 10.22 -3.83
N ALA A 59 9.04 9.87 -3.35
CA ALA A 59 7.95 9.37 -4.19
C ALA A 59 7.42 10.44 -5.16
N LEU A 60 7.22 11.67 -4.68
CA LEU A 60 6.83 12.80 -5.53
C LEU A 60 7.91 13.11 -6.56
N GLY A 61 9.19 13.16 -6.17
CA GLY A 61 10.31 13.38 -7.09
C GLY A 61 10.40 12.30 -8.16
N HIS A 62 10.21 11.04 -7.77
CA HIS A 62 10.18 9.92 -8.72
C HIS A 62 9.04 10.06 -9.74
N LEU A 63 7.82 10.34 -9.28
CA LEU A 63 6.66 10.48 -10.17
C LEU A 63 6.77 11.71 -11.07
N ALA A 64 7.32 12.82 -10.58
CA ALA A 64 7.60 13.99 -11.41
C ALA A 64 8.61 13.66 -12.51
N ALA A 65 9.72 12.98 -12.17
CA ALA A 65 10.72 12.56 -13.14
C ALA A 65 10.15 11.60 -14.20
N VAL A 66 9.34 10.62 -13.80
CA VAL A 66 8.66 9.69 -14.73
C VAL A 66 7.71 10.43 -15.67
N ALA A 67 7.03 11.47 -15.19
CA ALA A 67 6.14 12.30 -15.98
C ALA A 67 6.87 13.37 -16.84
N GLY A 68 8.21 13.46 -16.75
CA GLY A 68 8.97 14.52 -17.43
C GLY A 68 8.70 15.92 -16.87
N LEU A 69 8.29 16.01 -15.61
CA LEU A 69 7.92 17.23 -14.91
C LEU A 69 9.11 17.81 -14.12
N PRO A 70 9.15 19.14 -13.91
CA PRO A 70 10.19 19.78 -13.12
C PRO A 70 10.18 19.34 -11.64
N GLU A 71 11.34 19.32 -11.00
CA GLU A 71 11.52 18.91 -9.60
C GLU A 71 10.77 19.83 -8.63
N GLU A 72 10.59 21.10 -8.98
CA GLU A 72 9.86 22.09 -8.18
C GLU A 72 8.41 21.67 -7.94
N LEU A 73 7.82 20.86 -8.82
CA LEU A 73 6.47 20.32 -8.62
C LEU A 73 6.45 19.28 -7.48
N ALA A 74 7.52 18.53 -7.26
CA ALA A 74 7.64 17.65 -6.10
C ALA A 74 7.73 18.46 -4.80
N GLU A 75 8.48 19.56 -4.78
CA GLU A 75 8.56 20.47 -3.63
C GLU A 75 7.21 21.13 -3.32
N GLN A 76 6.44 21.50 -4.35
CA GLN A 76 5.07 21.99 -4.20
C GLN A 76 4.17 20.94 -3.56
N GLY A 77 4.27 19.67 -3.97
CA GLY A 77 3.52 18.58 -3.37
C GLY A 77 3.90 18.33 -1.91
N LEU A 78 5.19 18.44 -1.58
CA LEU A 78 5.67 18.34 -0.21
C LEU A 78 5.17 19.50 0.68
N THR A 79 5.08 20.70 0.11
CA THR A 79 4.47 21.85 0.78
C THR A 79 2.98 21.62 1.01
N MET A 80 2.26 21.13 -0.01
CA MET A 80 0.84 20.78 0.08
C MET A 80 0.57 19.70 1.14
N ALA A 81 1.49 18.74 1.33
CA ALA A 81 1.35 17.69 2.35
C ALA A 81 1.15 18.24 3.78
N ARG A 82 1.66 19.45 4.08
CA ARG A 82 1.49 20.10 5.39
C ARG A 82 0.13 20.77 5.58
N ALA A 83 -0.64 20.91 4.52
CA ALA A 83 -1.93 21.61 4.51
C ALA A 83 -2.95 20.90 3.61
N LEU A 84 -2.93 19.56 3.58
CA LEU A 84 -3.88 18.78 2.81
C LEU A 84 -5.31 19.13 3.23
N PRO A 85 -6.21 19.35 2.27
CA PRO A 85 -7.60 19.66 2.59
C PRO A 85 -8.24 18.43 3.26
N PRO A 86 -9.08 18.63 4.29
CA PRO A 86 -9.87 17.54 4.83
C PRO A 86 -10.92 17.09 3.80
N HIS A 87 -11.31 15.83 3.85
CA HIS A 87 -12.50 15.39 3.14
C HIS A 87 -13.77 16.06 3.71
N GLU A 88 -14.77 16.29 2.87
CA GLU A 88 -16.00 17.02 3.23
C GLU A 88 -16.77 16.43 4.42
N ASP A 89 -16.64 15.12 4.64
CA ASP A 89 -17.32 14.34 5.65
C ASP A 89 -16.54 14.22 6.97
N ALA A 90 -15.28 14.66 7.00
CA ALA A 90 -14.37 14.45 8.13
C ALA A 90 -14.80 15.22 9.38
N ARG A 91 -15.10 16.52 9.24
CA ARG A 91 -15.52 17.37 10.35
C ARG A 91 -16.79 16.84 11.01
N GLU A 92 -17.81 16.54 10.21
CA GLU A 92 -19.11 16.08 10.69
C GLU A 92 -19.00 14.73 11.43
N ALA A 93 -18.18 13.82 10.92
CA ALA A 93 -17.92 12.53 11.56
C ALA A 93 -17.23 12.68 12.93
N LEU A 94 -16.19 13.51 13.01
CA LEU A 94 -15.50 13.80 14.27
C LEU A 94 -16.43 14.47 15.28
N GLN A 95 -17.19 15.48 14.84
CA GLN A 95 -18.17 16.17 15.68
C GLN A 95 -19.24 15.19 16.22
N THR A 96 -19.77 14.31 15.36
CA THR A 96 -20.78 13.31 15.75
C THR A 96 -20.28 12.39 16.86
N LEU A 97 -19.01 11.96 16.80
CA LEU A 97 -18.42 11.11 17.84
C LEU A 97 -18.19 11.88 19.15
N ARG A 98 -17.71 13.13 19.06
CA ARG A 98 -17.51 14.01 20.22
C ARG A 98 -18.82 14.35 20.92
N ASP A 99 -19.87 14.68 20.17
CA ASP A 99 -21.21 14.97 20.71
C ASP A 99 -21.80 13.74 21.42
N ALA A 100 -21.41 12.54 21.00
CA ALA A 100 -21.73 11.28 21.66
C ALA A 100 -20.78 10.91 22.82
N GLY A 101 -19.90 11.83 23.24
CA GLY A 101 -18.95 11.65 24.34
C GLY A 101 -17.83 10.66 24.06
N GLN A 102 -17.49 10.40 22.80
CA GLN A 102 -16.35 9.55 22.43
C GLN A 102 -15.10 10.40 22.22
N ALA A 103 -13.98 9.95 22.78
CA ALA A 103 -12.68 10.54 22.49
C ALA A 103 -12.25 10.22 21.05
N THR A 104 -11.73 11.22 20.35
CA THR A 104 -11.30 11.14 18.96
C THR A 104 -9.83 11.50 18.86
N SER A 105 -9.00 10.56 18.42
CA SER A 105 -7.54 10.75 18.31
C SER A 105 -7.08 10.40 16.90
N VAL A 106 -5.90 10.87 16.51
CA VAL A 106 -5.26 10.52 15.24
C VAL A 106 -4.08 9.59 15.47
N LEU A 107 -3.99 8.53 14.67
CA LEU A 107 -2.83 7.64 14.57
C LEU A 107 -2.31 7.72 13.14
N THR A 108 -1.08 8.18 12.93
CA THR A 108 -0.56 8.48 11.58
C THR A 108 0.88 8.03 11.38
N ASN A 109 1.27 7.80 10.12
CA ASN A 109 2.67 7.62 9.74
C ASN A 109 3.46 8.95 9.79
N SER A 110 2.81 10.11 9.70
CA SER A 110 3.50 11.40 9.89
C SER A 110 4.02 11.55 11.32
N ALA A 111 5.02 12.42 11.52
CA ALA A 111 5.39 12.87 12.86
C ALA A 111 4.23 13.63 13.52
N ALA A 112 4.09 13.53 14.84
CA ALA A 112 2.93 14.08 15.55
C ALA A 112 2.76 15.59 15.33
N ASP A 113 3.85 16.36 15.33
CA ASP A 113 3.80 17.82 15.14
C ASP A 113 3.37 18.20 13.72
N GLY A 114 3.90 17.53 12.70
CA GLY A 114 3.48 17.76 11.30
C GLY A 114 2.02 17.37 11.06
N ALA A 115 1.53 16.34 11.74
CA ALA A 115 0.13 15.97 11.71
C ALA A 115 -0.78 17.01 12.40
N ARG A 116 -0.35 17.58 13.53
CA ARG A 116 -1.07 18.69 14.18
C ARG A 116 -1.13 19.93 13.29
N GLU A 117 -0.04 20.26 12.59
CA GLU A 117 -0.02 21.36 11.61
C GLU A 117 -1.06 21.14 10.50
N ALA A 118 -1.08 19.96 9.88
CA ALA A 118 -2.04 19.63 8.82
C ALA A 118 -3.49 19.63 9.32
N LEU A 119 -3.75 19.07 10.51
CA LEU A 119 -5.06 19.12 11.14
C LEU A 119 -5.49 20.56 11.45
N SER A 120 -4.57 21.42 11.90
CA SER A 120 -4.87 22.82 12.16
C SER A 120 -5.20 23.58 10.88
N ALA A 121 -4.44 23.35 9.80
CA ALA A 121 -4.70 23.95 8.49
C ALA A 121 -6.06 23.51 7.92
N GLY A 122 -6.45 22.26 8.15
CA GLY A 122 -7.78 21.73 7.80
C GLY A 122 -8.89 22.09 8.80
N GLY A 123 -8.57 22.78 9.90
CA GLY A 123 -9.52 23.11 10.97
C GLY A 123 -10.12 21.88 11.68
N LEU A 124 -9.40 20.76 11.76
CA LEU A 124 -9.89 19.57 12.47
C LEU A 124 -9.26 19.41 13.86
N LEU A 125 -8.19 20.15 14.15
CA LEU A 125 -7.38 19.93 15.35
C LEU A 125 -8.19 20.09 16.65
N GLU A 126 -9.14 21.03 16.71
CA GLU A 126 -10.01 21.24 17.88
C GLU A 126 -10.97 20.08 18.15
N LEU A 127 -11.15 19.19 17.16
CA LEU A 127 -11.95 17.98 17.26
C LEU A 127 -11.10 16.74 17.56
N VAL A 128 -9.79 16.89 17.72
CA VAL A 128 -8.86 15.78 17.96
C VAL A 128 -8.25 15.95 19.34
N ASP A 129 -8.49 14.98 20.22
CA ASP A 129 -8.01 15.01 21.61
C ASP A 129 -6.51 14.69 21.70
N GLU A 130 -6.03 13.77 20.85
CA GLU A 130 -4.62 13.35 20.83
C GLU A 130 -4.14 13.01 19.40
N VAL A 131 -2.84 13.23 19.15
CA VAL A 131 -2.18 12.87 17.88
C VAL A 131 -0.95 12.02 18.17
N VAL A 132 -0.96 10.79 17.67
CA VAL A 132 0.13 9.81 17.77
C VAL A 132 0.74 9.61 16.39
N GLY A 133 2.00 10.01 16.24
CA GLY A 133 2.79 9.81 15.03
C GLY A 133 3.72 8.60 15.11
N ALA A 134 4.28 8.21 13.96
CA ALA A 134 5.26 7.13 13.87
C ALA A 134 6.56 7.42 14.65
N ASP A 135 6.88 8.71 14.83
CA ASP A 135 8.02 9.21 15.62
C ASP A 135 7.94 8.81 17.10
N ALA A 136 6.76 8.50 17.62
CA ALA A 136 6.60 8.02 19.00
C ALA A 136 7.22 6.64 19.25
N VAL A 137 7.33 5.80 18.20
CA VAL A 137 7.80 4.40 18.30
C VAL A 137 8.93 4.06 17.32
N GLY A 138 9.27 4.97 16.40
CA GLY A 138 10.31 4.77 15.41
C GLY A 138 9.98 3.68 14.38
N VAL A 139 8.69 3.45 14.10
CA VAL A 139 8.21 2.50 13.08
C VAL A 139 6.94 2.95 12.41
N TYR A 140 6.72 2.46 11.19
CA TYR A 140 5.53 2.74 10.41
C TYR A 140 4.46 1.67 10.53
N LYS A 141 3.21 2.06 10.30
CA LYS A 141 2.12 1.12 10.05
C LYS A 141 2.51 0.18 8.88
N PRO A 142 2.18 -1.13 8.93
CA PRO A 142 1.32 -1.78 9.91
C PRO A 142 2.09 -2.49 11.03
N ASP A 143 3.28 -2.01 11.44
CA ASP A 143 3.98 -2.57 12.61
C ASP A 143 3.10 -2.48 13.85
N ARG A 144 3.00 -3.58 14.60
CA ARG A 144 2.13 -3.70 15.77
C ARG A 144 2.36 -2.60 16.81
N ARG A 145 3.62 -2.16 16.98
CA ARG A 145 4.02 -1.18 18.01
C ARG A 145 3.31 0.16 17.88
N ILE A 146 3.03 0.62 16.65
CA ILE A 146 2.37 1.91 16.44
C ILE A 146 0.91 1.87 16.93
N TYR A 147 0.21 0.75 16.70
CA TYR A 147 -1.15 0.56 17.21
C TYR A 147 -1.18 0.45 18.73
N GLU A 148 -0.20 -0.23 19.32
CA GLU A 148 -0.06 -0.32 20.79
C GLU A 148 0.17 1.06 21.42
N ALA A 149 0.98 1.92 20.78
CA ALA A 149 1.14 3.31 21.20
C ALA A 149 -0.17 4.11 21.10
N GLY A 150 -0.92 3.95 20.01
CA GLY A 150 -2.24 4.57 19.83
C GLY A 150 -3.24 4.13 20.90
N VAL A 151 -3.29 2.83 21.21
CA VAL A 151 -4.15 2.26 22.28
C VAL A 151 -3.73 2.78 23.65
N ALA A 152 -2.43 2.87 23.92
CA ALA A 152 -1.90 3.40 25.18
C ALA A 152 -2.30 4.87 25.39
N ALA A 153 -2.15 5.71 24.35
CA ALA A 153 -2.59 7.10 24.39
C ALA A 153 -4.10 7.24 24.59
N ALA A 154 -4.87 6.33 23.99
CA ALA A 154 -6.32 6.30 24.10
C ALA A 154 -6.86 5.83 25.46
N GLY A 155 -6.03 5.19 26.30
CA GLY A 155 -6.38 4.79 27.66
C GLY A 155 -7.45 3.70 27.76
N ALA A 156 -7.64 2.88 26.73
CA ALA A 156 -8.62 1.80 26.69
C ALA A 156 -7.98 0.48 26.20
N PRO A 157 -8.54 -0.70 26.49
CA PRO A 157 -8.01 -1.94 25.93
C PRO A 157 -8.21 -2.02 24.39
N PRO A 158 -7.36 -2.77 23.66
CA PRO A 158 -7.44 -2.85 22.20
C PRO A 158 -8.83 -3.24 21.68
N ASP A 159 -9.52 -4.19 22.31
CA ASP A 159 -10.82 -4.69 21.88
C ASP A 159 -12.00 -3.72 22.14
N GLU A 160 -11.71 -2.58 22.76
CA GLU A 160 -12.63 -1.45 22.98
C GLU A 160 -12.17 -0.16 22.28
N THR A 161 -11.07 -0.22 21.53
CA THR A 161 -10.52 0.88 20.75
C THR A 161 -10.82 0.64 19.27
N TRP A 162 -11.30 1.69 18.59
CA TRP A 162 -11.57 1.64 17.15
C TRP A 162 -10.42 2.26 16.36
N LEU A 163 -10.10 1.70 15.20
CA LEU A 163 -9.41 2.40 14.12
C LEU A 163 -10.38 2.64 12.95
N VAL A 164 -10.43 3.87 12.45
CA VAL A 164 -11.10 4.25 11.20
C VAL A 164 -10.04 4.55 10.15
N ALA A 165 -10.08 3.84 9.03
CA ALA A 165 -9.11 4.03 7.94
C ALA A 165 -9.75 3.79 6.57
N ALA A 166 -9.28 4.53 5.56
CA ALA A 166 -9.57 4.27 4.16
C ALA A 166 -8.71 3.14 3.60
N HIS A 167 -7.53 2.91 4.18
CA HIS A 167 -6.52 2.01 3.65
C HIS A 167 -6.66 0.57 4.16
N TRP A 168 -6.67 -0.40 3.25
CA TRP A 168 -6.80 -1.82 3.61
C TRP A 168 -5.65 -2.32 4.49
N TRP A 169 -4.44 -1.82 4.28
CA TRP A 169 -3.25 -2.24 5.03
C TRP A 169 -3.29 -1.78 6.48
N ASP A 170 -3.87 -0.61 6.73
CA ASP A 170 -4.02 -0.06 8.09
C ASP A 170 -5.11 -0.80 8.87
N VAL A 171 -6.23 -1.09 8.20
CA VAL A 171 -7.28 -1.97 8.73
C VAL A 171 -6.69 -3.33 9.10
N ALA A 172 -5.88 -3.93 8.21
CA ALA A 172 -5.27 -5.22 8.46
C ALA A 172 -4.29 -5.19 9.64
N GLY A 173 -3.49 -4.12 9.77
CA GLY A 173 -2.58 -3.91 10.89
C GLY A 173 -3.33 -3.79 12.22
N ALA A 174 -4.32 -2.91 12.28
CA ALA A 174 -5.13 -2.70 13.49
C ALA A 174 -5.91 -3.95 13.92
N LYS A 175 -6.50 -4.70 12.98
CA LYS A 175 -7.14 -5.98 13.31
C LYS A 175 -6.17 -6.97 13.93
N ARG A 176 -4.93 -7.05 13.44
CA ARG A 176 -3.88 -7.92 14.00
C ARG A 176 -3.35 -7.43 15.35
N ALA A 177 -3.39 -6.13 15.61
CA ALA A 177 -3.13 -5.54 16.92
C ALA A 177 -4.29 -5.72 17.92
N GLY A 178 -5.45 -6.21 17.47
CA GLY A 178 -6.61 -6.52 18.32
C GLY A 178 -7.65 -5.40 18.41
N LEU A 179 -7.51 -4.34 17.61
CA LEU A 179 -8.47 -3.25 17.56
C LEU A 179 -9.74 -3.66 16.81
N ARG A 180 -10.82 -2.91 17.08
CA ARG A 180 -11.99 -2.88 16.20
C ARG A 180 -11.70 -1.97 15.02
N THR A 181 -12.23 -2.28 13.84
CA THR A 181 -11.96 -1.43 12.67
C THR A 181 -13.22 -1.05 11.91
N ALA A 182 -13.22 0.19 11.42
CA ALA A 182 -14.15 0.68 10.41
C ALA A 182 -13.37 1.04 9.16
N TRP A 183 -13.72 0.40 8.04
CA TRP A 183 -13.15 0.73 6.74
C TRP A 183 -14.13 1.60 5.96
N VAL A 184 -13.65 2.73 5.44
CA VAL A 184 -14.46 3.68 4.64
C VAL A 184 -14.22 3.59 3.13
N GLY A 185 -13.21 2.83 2.71
CA GLY A 185 -12.93 2.43 1.32
C GLY A 185 -12.58 3.52 0.31
N ARG A 186 -13.08 4.75 0.45
CA ARG A 186 -12.82 5.93 -0.40
C ARG A 186 -12.39 5.56 -1.83
N ASP A 187 -11.12 5.77 -2.15
CA ASP A 187 -10.55 5.59 -3.49
C ASP A 187 -10.10 4.14 -3.77
N GLU A 188 -9.93 3.30 -2.73
CA GLU A 188 -9.60 1.87 -2.90
C GLU A 188 -10.79 1.06 -3.44
N GLY A 189 -12.02 1.46 -3.10
CA GLY A 189 -13.28 0.90 -3.61
C GLY A 189 -13.63 -0.52 -3.16
N ALA A 190 -12.65 -1.42 -3.01
CA ALA A 190 -12.84 -2.80 -2.55
C ALA A 190 -11.66 -3.29 -1.71
N LEU A 191 -11.98 -4.08 -0.66
CA LEU A 191 -10.95 -4.75 0.12
C LEU A 191 -10.36 -5.95 -0.64
N LEU A 192 -9.06 -6.16 -0.47
CA LEU A 192 -8.40 -7.40 -0.86
C LEU A 192 -9.00 -8.57 -0.05
N GLY A 193 -9.23 -9.72 -0.69
CA GLY A 193 -9.80 -10.91 -0.04
C GLY A 193 -8.94 -11.50 1.08
N THR A 194 -7.68 -11.08 1.18
CA THR A 194 -6.71 -11.48 2.22
C THR A 194 -6.73 -10.57 3.47
N VAL A 195 -7.46 -9.45 3.41
CA VAL A 195 -7.57 -8.51 4.53
C VAL A 195 -8.58 -9.05 5.55
N PRO A 196 -8.22 -9.12 6.85
CA PRO A 196 -9.18 -9.47 7.89
C PRO A 196 -10.42 -8.57 7.81
N ARG A 197 -11.61 -9.19 7.80
CA ARG A 197 -12.87 -8.45 7.67
C ARG A 197 -12.99 -7.37 8.77
N PRO A 198 -13.23 -6.09 8.41
CA PRO A 198 -13.45 -5.05 9.40
C PRO A 198 -14.79 -5.24 10.11
N ASP A 199 -14.89 -4.72 11.32
CA ASP A 199 -16.13 -4.77 12.12
C ASP A 199 -17.22 -3.88 11.51
N VAL A 200 -16.81 -2.81 10.82
CA VAL A 200 -17.67 -1.88 10.08
C VAL A 200 -17.14 -1.70 8.66
N LEU A 201 -18.02 -1.87 7.68
CA LEU A 201 -17.86 -1.35 6.32
C LEU A 201 -18.74 -0.11 6.20
N ALA A 202 -18.14 1.02 5.87
CA ALA A 202 -18.80 2.31 5.77
C ALA A 202 -18.62 2.93 4.39
N THR A 203 -19.60 3.72 3.95
CA THR A 203 -19.55 4.41 2.66
C THR A 203 -18.76 5.72 2.71
N ASP A 204 -18.70 6.33 3.90
CA ASP A 204 -17.99 7.57 4.19
C ASP A 204 -17.74 7.67 5.71
N LEU A 205 -17.07 8.73 6.18
CA LEU A 205 -16.75 8.90 7.60
C LEU A 205 -18.00 9.15 8.47
N ARG A 206 -19.04 9.79 7.93
CA ARG A 206 -20.32 10.01 8.64
C ARG A 206 -20.99 8.69 8.95
N ASP A 207 -21.05 7.81 7.96
CA ASP A 207 -21.57 6.45 8.09
C ASP A 207 -20.74 5.61 9.05
N ALA A 208 -19.41 5.75 9.00
CA ALA A 208 -18.51 5.09 9.96
C ALA A 208 -18.82 5.51 11.39
N ALA A 209 -18.88 6.82 11.68
CA ALA A 209 -19.21 7.35 13.00
C ALA A 209 -20.56 6.81 13.51
N ARG A 210 -21.61 6.88 12.68
CA ARG A 210 -22.94 6.36 13.00
C ARG A 210 -22.92 4.86 13.32
N LYS A 211 -22.24 4.06 12.49
CA LYS A 211 -22.17 2.59 12.66
C LYS A 211 -21.35 2.20 13.88
N ILE A 212 -20.27 2.92 14.19
CA ILE A 212 -19.47 2.73 15.42
C ILE A 212 -20.34 2.97 16.66
N LEU A 213 -21.08 4.08 16.71
CA LEU A 213 -21.99 4.40 17.81
C LEU A 213 -23.12 3.37 17.94
N ALA A 214 -23.64 2.85 16.82
CA ALA A 214 -24.66 1.80 16.83
C ALA A 214 -24.10 0.46 17.36
N ALA A 215 -22.86 0.11 17.00
CA ALA A 215 -22.19 -1.09 17.48
C ALA A 215 -21.89 -1.03 18.98
N ALA A 216 -21.59 0.16 19.51
CA ALA A 216 -21.37 0.40 20.92
C ALA A 216 -22.60 0.17 21.80
N ARG A 217 -23.80 0.46 21.28
CA ARG A 217 -25.07 0.32 22.01
C ARG A 217 -25.54 -1.13 22.16
N ARG A 218 -24.97 -2.06 21.39
CA ARG A 218 -25.32 -3.48 21.48
C ARG A 218 -24.61 -4.07 22.71
N PRO A 219 -25.35 -4.60 23.71
CA PRO A 219 -24.74 -5.29 24.84
C PRO A 219 -23.83 -6.38 24.31
N ARG A 220 -22.62 -6.49 24.86
CA ARG A 220 -21.78 -7.67 24.62
C ARG A 220 -22.64 -8.88 24.99
N ALA A 221 -23.02 -9.70 24.00
CA ALA A 221 -23.20 -11.10 24.30
C ALA A 221 -21.85 -11.51 24.88
N ARG A 222 -21.77 -11.68 26.21
CA ARG A 222 -20.60 -12.32 26.81
C ARG A 222 -20.40 -13.55 25.93
N ARG A 223 -19.26 -13.65 25.26
CA ARG A 223 -18.75 -14.97 24.92
C ARG A 223 -18.66 -15.63 26.29
N ALA A 224 -19.70 -16.38 26.65
CA ALA A 224 -19.57 -17.35 27.71
C ALA A 224 -18.29 -18.08 27.34
N ALA A 225 -17.32 -18.09 28.25
CA ALA A 225 -16.36 -19.16 28.22
C ALA A 225 -17.23 -20.42 28.17
N GLY A 226 -17.33 -21.01 26.97
CA GLY A 226 -18.03 -22.28 26.84
C GLY A 226 -17.42 -23.21 27.88
N PRO A 227 -18.21 -24.10 28.49
CA PRO A 227 -17.63 -25.12 29.38
C PRO A 227 -16.42 -25.71 28.66
N PRO A 228 -15.28 -25.94 29.36
CA PRO A 228 -14.06 -26.43 28.74
C PRO A 228 -14.46 -27.58 27.83
N ARG A 229 -14.24 -27.41 26.52
CA ARG A 229 -14.57 -28.46 25.55
C ARG A 229 -13.88 -29.72 26.06
N ALA A 230 -14.68 -30.71 26.44
CA ALA A 230 -14.18 -32.05 26.68
C ALA A 230 -13.33 -32.42 25.47
N ALA A 231 -12.10 -32.90 25.72
CA ALA A 231 -11.15 -33.26 24.69
C ALA A 231 -11.86 -34.07 23.60
N SER A 232 -12.09 -33.43 22.46
CA SER A 232 -12.55 -34.10 21.27
C SER A 232 -11.50 -35.13 20.92
N ARG A 233 -11.93 -36.38 20.72
CA ARG A 233 -11.11 -37.47 20.16
C ARG A 233 -10.27 -36.92 19.01
N PRO A 234 -9.00 -37.33 18.88
CA PRO A 234 -8.15 -36.80 17.82
C PRO A 234 -8.80 -37.14 16.48
N GLU A 235 -9.21 -36.10 15.75
CA GLU A 235 -9.54 -36.20 14.34
C GLU A 235 -8.28 -36.68 13.61
N ALA A 236 -8.47 -37.66 12.73
CA ALA A 236 -7.40 -38.28 11.97
C ALA A 236 -6.73 -37.22 11.08
N GLY A 237 -5.59 -36.70 11.52
CA GLY A 237 -4.73 -35.85 10.70
C GLY A 237 -4.18 -36.66 9.53
N GLU A 238 -4.49 -36.23 8.31
CA GLU A 238 -3.73 -36.60 7.13
C GLU A 238 -2.26 -36.23 7.36
N ARG A 239 -1.39 -37.22 7.23
CA ARG A 239 0.07 -37.02 7.28
C ARG A 239 0.53 -36.73 5.86
N VAL A 240 0.97 -35.51 5.60
CA VAL A 240 1.76 -35.20 4.41
C VAL A 240 3.19 -35.64 4.69
N GLY A 241 3.63 -36.71 4.02
CA GLY A 241 5.03 -37.14 4.02
C GLY A 241 5.82 -36.31 3.00
N VAL A 242 6.88 -35.65 3.44
CA VAL A 242 7.88 -35.05 2.54
C VAL A 242 9.01 -36.07 2.40
N GLU A 243 9.17 -36.61 1.21
CA GLU A 243 10.30 -37.47 0.85
C GLU A 243 11.46 -36.57 0.40
N VAL A 244 12.56 -36.56 1.17
CA VAL A 244 13.80 -35.86 0.79
C VAL A 244 14.68 -36.86 0.07
N LEU A 245 14.67 -36.80 -1.27
CA LEU A 245 15.62 -37.50 -2.13
C LEU A 245 16.80 -36.58 -2.44
N ASP A 246 17.74 -36.48 -1.51
CA ASP A 246 19.18 -36.62 -1.81
C ASP A 246 20.03 -36.36 -0.55
N ALA A 247 20.84 -37.35 -0.19
CA ALA A 247 21.75 -37.30 0.95
C ALA A 247 23.18 -36.98 0.48
N ALA A 248 23.36 -35.82 -0.14
CA ALA A 248 24.65 -35.17 -0.36
C ALA A 248 24.34 -33.69 -0.58
N VAL A 249 24.50 -32.79 0.40
CA VAL A 249 25.79 -32.23 0.81
C VAL A 249 25.64 -31.72 2.25
N ALA A 250 26.17 -32.45 3.22
CA ALA A 250 26.37 -31.96 4.58
C ALA A 250 27.86 -31.66 4.78
N ARG A 251 28.24 -30.38 4.80
CA ARG A 251 29.46 -29.91 5.49
C ARG A 251 29.03 -28.90 6.57
N PRO A 252 29.64 -28.93 7.77
CA PRO A 252 29.11 -28.22 8.92
C PRO A 252 29.65 -26.79 8.99
N LEU A 253 28.77 -25.82 9.18
CA LEU A 253 29.11 -24.51 9.74
C LEU A 253 28.46 -24.43 11.12
N VAL A 254 29.18 -24.94 12.12
CA VAL A 254 28.85 -24.77 13.54
C VAL A 254 29.47 -23.46 14.00
N HIS A 255 28.67 -22.42 14.19
CA HIS A 255 29.08 -21.28 15.00
C HIS A 255 28.85 -21.61 16.49
N ARG A 256 29.95 -21.68 17.25
CA ARG A 256 29.93 -21.68 18.72
C ARG A 256 29.53 -20.29 19.20
N LEU A 257 28.38 -20.16 19.86
CA LEU A 257 28.16 -19.10 20.85
C LEU A 257 28.47 -19.67 22.23
N GLY A 258 29.54 -19.16 22.84
CA GLY A 258 29.93 -19.46 24.21
C GLY A 258 29.41 -18.42 25.19
N ALA A 259 28.99 -18.93 26.37
CA ALA A 259 28.79 -18.28 27.67
C ALA A 259 27.67 -17.21 27.78
N GLY A 260 26.73 -17.26 28.73
CA GLY A 260 26.41 -18.19 29.81
C GLY A 260 25.27 -17.65 30.69
N LEU A 261 24.69 -18.56 31.51
CA LEU A 261 23.84 -18.34 32.71
C LEU A 261 22.37 -17.85 32.46
N LEU A 262 21.27 -18.30 33.11
CA LEU A 262 20.95 -19.24 34.22
C LEU A 262 19.40 -19.49 34.25
N GLY A 263 18.91 -20.74 34.07
CA GLY A 263 17.65 -21.34 34.59
C GLY A 263 16.27 -21.00 33.95
N PRO A 264 15.16 -21.75 34.26
CA PRO A 264 15.04 -23.13 34.77
C PRO A 264 14.50 -24.14 33.72
N ARG A 265 14.77 -25.42 34.00
CA ARG A 265 14.63 -26.62 33.16
C ARG A 265 13.18 -27.07 32.96
N VAL A 266 12.85 -27.53 31.74
CA VAL A 266 11.75 -28.49 31.50
C VAL A 266 12.36 -29.86 31.20
N GLN A 267 12.09 -30.83 32.08
CA GLN A 267 12.46 -32.24 31.90
C GLN A 267 11.54 -32.91 30.87
N ALA A 268 12.13 -33.56 29.86
CA ALA A 268 11.41 -34.52 29.03
C ALA A 268 11.25 -35.85 29.78
N ARG A 269 10.02 -36.38 29.86
CA ARG A 269 9.74 -37.72 30.39
C ARG A 269 9.61 -38.74 29.23
N ASP A 270 10.41 -39.78 29.37
CA ASP A 270 10.42 -41.16 28.82
C ASP A 270 10.23 -41.45 27.31
N PRO A 271 11.12 -42.28 26.70
CA PRO A 271 11.00 -42.76 25.33
C PRO A 271 10.20 -44.08 25.26
N VAL A 272 9.19 -44.15 24.37
CA VAL A 272 8.50 -45.40 24.06
C VAL A 272 9.14 -46.06 22.83
N ALA A 273 9.69 -47.26 23.03
CA ALA A 273 10.25 -48.11 21.99
C ALA A 273 9.13 -48.80 21.19
N HIS A 274 9.19 -48.74 19.86
CA HIS A 274 8.36 -49.58 18.97
C HIS A 274 9.22 -50.57 18.17
N ARG A 275 8.89 -51.85 18.30
CA ARG A 275 9.38 -52.97 17.49
C ARG A 275 8.69 -52.99 16.11
N PRO A 276 9.37 -53.42 15.02
CA PRO A 276 8.78 -53.52 13.70
C PRO A 276 8.14 -54.90 13.47
N ARG A 277 7.00 -54.96 12.78
CA ARG A 277 6.46 -56.18 12.16
C ARG A 277 5.72 -55.87 10.84
N PRO A 278 5.64 -56.85 9.92
CA PRO A 278 5.92 -56.65 8.50
C PRO A 278 4.68 -56.33 7.65
N VAL A 279 4.92 -55.62 6.54
CA VAL A 279 3.95 -55.28 5.48
C VAL A 279 3.76 -56.45 4.52
N LEU A 280 2.51 -56.77 4.22
CA LEU A 280 2.08 -57.75 3.22
C LEU A 280 1.98 -57.13 1.81
N GLN A 281 2.67 -57.80 0.88
CA GLN A 281 2.39 -58.06 -0.55
C GLN A 281 2.15 -56.91 -1.56
N ARG A 282 3.07 -56.86 -2.52
CA ARG A 282 2.98 -56.17 -3.82
C ARG A 282 2.01 -56.92 -4.74
N LEU A 283 1.22 -56.19 -5.50
CA LEU A 283 0.72 -56.63 -6.81
C LEU A 283 1.72 -56.13 -7.86
N GLU A 284 2.40 -57.06 -8.52
CA GLU A 284 3.27 -56.79 -9.66
C GLU A 284 2.42 -56.45 -10.88
N GLN A 285 2.78 -55.36 -11.58
CA GLN A 285 2.27 -55.06 -12.92
C GLN A 285 3.24 -55.61 -13.97
N ASP A 286 2.66 -56.15 -15.05
CA ASP A 286 3.29 -56.89 -16.14
C ASP A 286 4.36 -56.07 -16.90
N PRO A 287 5.58 -56.61 -17.19
CA PRO A 287 6.66 -55.88 -17.86
C PRO A 287 6.43 -55.56 -19.36
N SER A 288 5.28 -55.88 -19.95
CA SER A 288 5.09 -55.76 -21.40
C SER A 288 4.57 -54.41 -21.92
N GLN A 289 4.60 -53.32 -21.14
CA GLN A 289 4.12 -51.99 -21.57
C GLN A 289 5.12 -50.83 -21.38
N THR A 290 6.43 -51.08 -21.42
CA THR A 290 7.43 -50.00 -21.48
C THR A 290 7.63 -49.49 -22.91
N ALA A 291 7.15 -48.27 -23.19
CA ALA A 291 7.69 -47.44 -24.27
C ALA A 291 8.94 -46.68 -23.76
N PRO A 292 10.02 -46.53 -24.55
CA PRO A 292 11.26 -45.93 -24.06
C PRO A 292 11.12 -44.42 -23.89
N ALA A 293 11.63 -43.92 -22.76
CA ALA A 293 11.71 -42.50 -22.43
C ALA A 293 12.54 -41.74 -23.48
N ARG A 294 11.95 -40.71 -24.09
CA ARG A 294 12.72 -39.68 -24.81
C ARG A 294 13.22 -38.66 -23.81
N VAL A 295 14.53 -38.42 -23.85
CA VAL A 295 15.22 -37.38 -23.09
C VAL A 295 15.04 -36.05 -23.81
N GLY A 296 14.59 -35.03 -23.07
CA GLY A 296 14.46 -33.65 -23.53
C GLY A 296 13.03 -33.17 -23.37
N ASP A 297 12.77 -32.47 -22.26
CA ASP A 297 11.87 -31.31 -22.16
C ASP A 297 11.73 -30.93 -20.68
N HIS A 298 12.65 -30.09 -20.18
CA HIS A 298 12.42 -29.33 -18.97
C HIS A 298 11.52 -28.14 -19.32
N VAL A 299 10.23 -28.24 -19.01
CA VAL A 299 9.32 -27.09 -19.10
C VAL A 299 9.62 -26.18 -17.90
N HIS A 300 10.24 -25.02 -18.16
CA HIS A 300 10.32 -23.94 -17.18
C HIS A 300 8.89 -23.44 -16.90
N ALA A 301 8.53 -23.27 -15.63
CA ALA A 301 7.20 -22.86 -15.17
C ALA A 301 6.80 -21.41 -15.53
N LEU A 302 7.47 -20.79 -16.50
CA LEU A 302 7.24 -19.43 -17.01
C LEU A 302 7.48 -19.37 -18.53
N ASP A 303 7.03 -20.38 -19.26
CA ASP A 303 6.90 -20.27 -20.71
C ASP A 303 5.56 -19.59 -21.06
N LEU A 304 5.64 -18.31 -21.41
CA LEU A 304 4.49 -17.48 -21.82
C LEU A 304 4.25 -17.52 -23.34
N ALA A 305 4.91 -18.40 -24.09
CA ALA A 305 4.82 -18.46 -25.56
C ALA A 305 3.46 -18.94 -26.11
N GLY A 306 2.45 -19.19 -25.26
CA GLY A 306 1.12 -19.66 -25.66
C GLY A 306 -0.05 -18.78 -25.22
N LEU A 307 0.18 -17.59 -24.66
CA LEU A 307 -0.91 -16.70 -24.22
C LEU A 307 -1.57 -16.03 -25.43
N VAL A 308 -2.72 -16.58 -25.82
CA VAL A 308 -3.69 -15.89 -26.69
C VAL A 308 -4.29 -14.73 -25.89
N VAL A 309 -3.84 -13.52 -26.17
CA VAL A 309 -4.48 -12.29 -25.70
C VAL A 309 -5.77 -12.11 -26.50
N GLN A 310 -6.93 -12.38 -25.87
CA GLN A 310 -8.20 -11.92 -26.42
C GLN A 310 -8.30 -10.41 -26.20
N ALA A 311 -8.27 -9.65 -27.30
CA ALA A 311 -8.55 -8.23 -27.28
C ALA A 311 -10.01 -7.99 -26.86
N LEU A 312 -10.21 -7.07 -25.91
CA LEU A 312 -11.54 -6.53 -25.59
C LEU A 312 -11.87 -5.48 -26.64
N GLU A 313 -12.92 -5.74 -27.42
CA GLU A 313 -13.46 -4.82 -28.44
C GLU A 313 -13.86 -3.46 -27.81
N PRO A 314 -13.32 -2.34 -28.31
CA PRO A 314 -13.83 -1.02 -27.95
C PRO A 314 -15.12 -0.74 -28.72
N SER A 315 -16.19 -0.47 -27.97
CA SER A 315 -17.48 -0.03 -28.50
C SER A 315 -17.33 1.14 -29.48
N ALA A 316 -17.92 0.97 -30.66
CA ALA A 316 -17.94 1.88 -31.80
C ALA A 316 -18.19 3.36 -31.45
N ARG A 317 -17.31 4.24 -31.95
CA ARG A 317 -17.67 5.58 -32.45
C ARG A 317 -16.82 5.91 -33.69
N ASP A 318 -17.49 6.54 -34.63
CA ASP A 318 -17.14 6.73 -36.04
C ASP A 318 -15.80 7.43 -36.32
N GLY A 319 -15.14 6.94 -37.38
CA GLY A 319 -14.56 7.75 -38.46
C GLY A 319 -13.35 8.62 -38.15
N HIS A 320 -12.15 8.17 -38.54
CA HIS A 320 -11.40 8.72 -39.69
C HIS A 320 -10.02 8.06 -39.78
N THR A 321 -9.77 7.44 -40.93
CA THR A 321 -8.52 6.83 -41.38
C THR A 321 -7.37 7.83 -41.47
N VAL A 322 -6.24 7.52 -40.83
CA VAL A 322 -4.91 8.00 -41.24
C VAL A 322 -3.98 6.79 -41.29
N VAL A 323 -3.32 6.63 -42.44
CA VAL A 323 -2.38 5.56 -42.77
C VAL A 323 -1.03 5.85 -42.13
N GLU A 324 -0.51 4.94 -41.31
CA GLU A 324 0.88 4.94 -40.85
C GLU A 324 1.72 4.02 -41.74
N ASP A 325 2.76 4.57 -42.37
CA ASP A 325 3.85 3.81 -42.97
C ASP A 325 4.90 3.48 -41.89
N HIS A 326 4.91 2.22 -41.47
CA HIS A 326 5.98 1.62 -40.69
C HIS A 326 7.08 1.11 -41.61
N HIS A 327 8.31 1.59 -41.42
CA HIS A 327 9.52 0.86 -41.82
C HIS A 327 10.39 0.53 -40.62
N GLU A 328 10.25 -0.71 -40.20
CA GLU A 328 11.08 -1.43 -39.24
C GLU A 328 12.34 -1.97 -39.95
N ARG A 329 13.54 -1.72 -39.41
CA ARG A 329 14.72 -2.59 -39.61
C ARG A 329 15.65 -2.54 -38.40
N ALA A 330 15.76 -3.68 -37.73
CA ALA A 330 16.88 -4.04 -36.87
C ALA A 330 18.00 -4.70 -37.70
N ALA A 331 19.28 -4.43 -37.36
CA ALA A 331 20.36 -5.41 -37.26
C ALA A 331 21.75 -4.75 -37.17
N GLY A 332 22.62 -5.33 -36.33
CA GLY A 332 24.05 -5.46 -36.66
C GLY A 332 25.04 -4.67 -35.81
N ARG A 333 25.86 -5.39 -35.04
CA ARG A 333 27.03 -4.88 -34.32
C ARG A 333 28.25 -4.73 -35.23
N THR A 334 29.15 -3.83 -34.81
CA THR A 334 30.60 -3.78 -35.03
C THR A 334 31.13 -3.59 -36.45
N GLU A 335 31.77 -2.44 -36.70
CA GLU A 335 33.11 -2.40 -37.28
C GLU A 335 33.82 -1.07 -36.98
N VAL A 336 35.13 -1.18 -36.76
CA VAL A 336 36.09 -0.11 -36.47
C VAL A 336 36.64 0.44 -37.79
N GLY A 337 36.69 1.76 -37.97
CA GLY A 337 37.31 2.37 -39.16
C GLY A 337 37.67 3.85 -38.98
N ARG A 338 38.94 4.18 -39.20
CA ARG A 338 39.62 5.46 -38.89
C ARG A 338 39.41 6.58 -39.91
N ARG A 339 39.51 7.82 -39.37
CA ARG A 339 40.21 9.04 -39.86
C ARG A 339 39.82 9.76 -41.16
N GLY A 340 39.68 11.09 -41.01
CA GLY A 340 39.96 12.16 -41.98
C GLY A 340 38.70 12.99 -42.29
N GLY A 341 38.61 14.32 -42.17
CA GLY A 341 39.58 15.39 -41.98
C GLY A 341 39.24 16.55 -42.93
N ARG A 342 39.05 17.77 -42.37
CA ARG A 342 39.04 19.13 -43.00
C ARG A 342 37.70 19.62 -43.60
N ARG A 343 37.13 20.71 -43.05
CA ARG A 343 37.14 22.15 -43.48
C ARG A 343 36.32 22.39 -44.76
N ALA A 344 35.53 23.44 -44.97
CA ALA A 344 35.21 24.70 -44.28
C ALA A 344 33.99 25.33 -45.00
N GLY A 345 33.34 26.32 -44.39
CA GLY A 345 32.40 27.21 -45.09
C GLY A 345 31.52 28.06 -44.15
N ASP A 346 32.07 29.19 -43.67
CA ASP A 346 31.30 30.43 -43.40
C ASP A 346 30.51 30.83 -44.68
N VAL A 347 29.41 31.60 -44.70
CA VAL A 347 29.31 33.03 -44.33
C VAL A 347 27.83 33.50 -44.30
N ASP A 348 27.55 34.45 -43.38
CA ASP A 348 26.73 35.68 -43.46
C ASP A 348 25.23 35.75 -43.86
N ALA A 349 24.42 36.10 -42.85
CA ALA A 349 23.80 37.42 -42.57
C ALA A 349 22.72 38.10 -43.45
N ALA A 350 21.89 38.89 -42.72
CA ALA A 350 20.95 39.98 -43.08
C ALA A 350 19.50 39.57 -43.48
N VAL A 351 18.48 39.79 -42.63
CA VAL A 351 17.72 41.03 -42.30
C VAL A 351 16.84 41.55 -43.45
N GLU A 352 15.51 41.56 -43.27
CA GLU A 352 14.72 42.79 -43.40
C GLU A 352 13.30 42.70 -42.78
N LEU A 353 12.90 43.85 -42.22
CA LEU A 353 11.66 44.19 -41.55
C LEU A 353 10.59 44.64 -42.56
N GLY A 354 9.32 44.45 -42.20
CA GLY A 354 8.19 45.12 -42.86
C GLY A 354 7.08 45.44 -41.85
N HIS A 355 7.07 46.68 -41.36
CA HIS A 355 5.93 47.35 -40.74
C HIS A 355 4.97 47.90 -41.81
N VAL A 356 3.66 47.84 -41.55
CA VAL A 356 2.63 48.89 -41.82
C VAL A 356 1.47 48.57 -40.84
N ASP A 357 1.27 49.33 -39.76
CA ASP A 357 0.28 50.43 -39.56
C ASP A 357 -1.18 50.02 -39.91
N ASP A 358 -2.25 50.34 -39.17
CA ASP A 358 -2.49 51.52 -38.35
C ASP A 358 -3.73 51.34 -37.41
N HIS A 359 -3.75 52.20 -36.38
CA HIS A 359 -4.79 52.74 -35.48
C HIS A 359 -6.31 52.60 -35.81
N ARG A 360 -7.31 52.80 -34.92
CA ARG A 360 -7.47 53.49 -33.61
C ARG A 360 -8.89 53.17 -33.04
N LEU A 361 -9.02 53.18 -31.70
CA LEU A 361 -9.97 53.88 -30.79
C LEU A 361 -11.37 54.29 -31.32
N ASP A 362 -12.48 54.40 -30.59
CA ASP A 362 -12.91 54.28 -29.19
C ASP A 362 -14.46 54.50 -29.21
N GLU A 363 -15.09 54.37 -28.04
CA GLU A 363 -16.33 55.04 -27.60
C GLU A 363 -17.69 54.28 -27.59
N VAL A 364 -18.04 53.87 -26.36
CA VAL A 364 -19.20 54.33 -25.56
C VAL A 364 -20.60 54.33 -26.21
N GLY A 365 -21.52 53.56 -25.63
CA GLY A 365 -22.96 53.76 -25.85
C GLY A 365 -23.88 52.84 -25.05
N ARG A 366 -24.23 53.26 -23.82
CA ARG A 366 -25.26 52.67 -22.96
C ARG A 366 -26.60 52.42 -23.69
N ARG A 367 -27.30 51.31 -23.35
CA ARG A 367 -28.66 51.28 -22.74
C ARG A 367 -29.26 49.86 -22.73
N ARG A 368 -29.60 49.36 -21.52
CA ARG A 368 -30.71 48.42 -21.24
C ARG A 368 -32.04 49.20 -21.19
N PRO A 369 -33.21 48.59 -20.91
CA PRO A 369 -33.82 47.35 -21.45
C PRO A 369 -35.30 47.60 -21.90
N VAL A 370 -35.94 46.61 -22.53
CA VAL A 370 -37.37 46.25 -22.32
C VAL A 370 -37.46 44.73 -22.30
#